data_AF-A0A7V2LKM0-F1
#
_entry.id   AF-A0A7V2LKM0-F1
#
_cell.length_a   1.000
_cell.length_b   1.000
_cell.length_c   1.000
_cell.angle_alpha   90.00
_cell.angle_beta   90.00
_cell.angle_gamma   90.00
#
_symmetry.space_group_name_H-M   'P 1'
#
loop_
_entity.id
_entity.type
_entity.pdbx_description
1 polymer ?
#
loop_
_entity_poly.entity_id
_entity_poly.type
_entity_poly.pdbx_seq_one_letter_code
_entity_poly.pdbx_strand_id
1 'polypeptide(L)'
;MPRSAPPPTRIATPSGDGRIDRAGPVHVTTVEPIPVGAGMPPTRLLIPALGLDTPVQTMGWKIIEDENGVRSEWEVVDFAAGHHINSAFPGEPGNVVLSGHNNIAGAVFQSVCVIGEPGVDFGLGDEMILEDKLGRRFIYQVNSWRRLEEANASIARRQENAQYLNPTTFAQLTLVTCWPPTSNTHRVIVTGLLSGRE
;
A
#
# COMPACT_ATOMS: atom_id res chain seq x y z
N MET A 1 -21.31 48.99 -24.54
CA MET A 1 -20.95 47.58 -24.77
C MET A 1 -20.63 46.93 -23.42
N PRO A 2 -21.55 46.21 -22.76
CA PRO A 2 -21.18 45.40 -21.60
C PRO A 2 -20.77 44.00 -22.06
N ARG A 3 -19.64 43.54 -21.51
CA ARG A 3 -18.95 42.28 -21.78
C ARG A 3 -19.71 41.13 -21.09
N SER A 4 -20.19 40.14 -21.85
CA SER A 4 -20.82 38.93 -21.29
C SER A 4 -19.86 38.22 -20.34
N ALA A 5 -20.35 37.91 -19.14
CA ALA A 5 -19.67 37.01 -18.21
C ALA A 5 -19.71 35.56 -18.74
N PRO A 6 -18.65 34.75 -18.54
CA PRO A 6 -18.68 33.34 -18.90
C PRO A 6 -19.67 32.58 -17.98
N PRO A 7 -20.33 31.52 -18.49
CA PRO A 7 -21.25 30.73 -17.69
C PRO A 7 -20.50 30.03 -16.54
N PRO A 8 -21.16 29.79 -15.39
CA PRO A 8 -20.54 29.04 -14.30
C PRO A 8 -20.22 27.62 -14.80
N THR A 9 -18.96 27.23 -14.68
CA THR A 9 -18.48 25.88 -14.90
C THR A 9 -19.28 24.93 -14.02
N ARG A 10 -20.15 24.10 -14.61
CA ARG A 10 -20.74 22.97 -13.90
C ARG A 10 -19.60 22.04 -13.50
N ILE A 11 -19.34 21.97 -12.20
CA ILE A 11 -18.55 20.89 -11.62
C ILE A 11 -19.30 19.61 -11.95
N ALA A 12 -18.66 18.73 -12.71
CA ALA A 12 -19.21 17.42 -13.02
C ALA A 12 -19.48 16.67 -11.70
N THR A 13 -20.74 16.31 -11.48
CA THR A 13 -21.14 15.45 -10.37
C THR A 13 -20.59 14.04 -10.64
N PRO A 14 -19.83 13.43 -9.72
CA PRO A 14 -19.40 12.06 -9.92
C PRO A 14 -20.61 11.13 -9.85
N SER A 15 -20.81 10.34 -10.90
CA SER A 15 -21.83 9.29 -10.96
C SER A 15 -21.22 7.99 -10.44
N GLY A 16 -21.82 7.41 -9.39
CA GLY A 16 -21.53 6.06 -8.88
C GLY A 16 -21.25 5.98 -7.38
N ASP A 17 -22.28 5.68 -6.57
CA ASP A 17 -22.24 5.09 -5.21
C ASP A 17 -21.44 5.72 -4.05
N GLY A 18 -20.78 6.87 -4.21
CA GLY A 18 -20.16 7.57 -3.08
C GLY A 18 -18.97 6.85 -2.43
N ARG A 19 -18.48 5.76 -3.04
CA ARG A 19 -17.30 5.01 -2.58
C ARG A 19 -16.05 5.63 -3.21
N ILE A 20 -15.19 6.24 -2.40
CA ILE A 20 -13.87 6.66 -2.85
C ILE A 20 -13.03 5.42 -3.18
N ASP A 21 -12.44 5.37 -4.37
CA ASP A 21 -11.61 4.27 -4.87
C ASP A 21 -10.11 4.57 -4.73
N ARG A 22 -9.76 5.82 -4.44
CA ARG A 22 -8.40 6.32 -4.24
C ARG A 22 -8.38 7.63 -3.46
N ALA A 23 -7.23 7.93 -2.84
CA ALA A 23 -6.91 9.26 -2.31
C ALA A 23 -5.41 9.56 -2.40
N GLY A 24 -5.03 10.85 -2.36
CA GLY A 24 -3.65 11.31 -2.49
C GLY A 24 -3.12 11.34 -3.93
N PRO A 25 -1.84 11.70 -4.16
CA PRO A 25 -0.79 11.94 -3.16
C PRO A 25 -0.98 13.26 -2.39
N VAL A 26 -0.82 13.23 -1.07
CA VAL A 26 -0.73 14.44 -0.22
C VAL A 26 0.70 14.68 0.24
N HIS A 27 0.99 15.92 0.62
CA HIS A 27 2.28 16.26 1.21
C HIS A 27 2.41 15.67 2.61
N VAL A 28 3.58 15.10 2.89
CA VAL A 28 4.00 14.58 4.19
C VAL A 28 5.35 15.22 4.49
N THR A 29 5.57 15.68 5.72
CA THR A 29 6.89 16.11 6.15
C THR A 29 7.79 14.89 6.28
N THR A 30 8.81 14.81 5.42
CA THR A 30 9.73 13.67 5.37
C THR A 30 11.02 13.93 6.12
N VAL A 31 11.65 12.86 6.59
CA VAL A 31 13.02 12.88 7.13
C VAL A 31 14.01 12.24 6.16
N GLU A 32 15.29 12.61 6.28
CA GLU A 32 16.35 12.08 5.42
C GLU A 32 16.50 10.56 5.60
N PRO A 33 16.45 9.73 4.52
CA PRO A 33 16.66 8.28 4.55
C PRO A 33 17.97 7.84 5.23
N ILE A 34 18.03 6.62 5.76
CA ILE A 34 19.30 6.05 6.23
C ILE A 34 20.14 5.69 4.99
N PRO A 35 21.48 5.62 5.13
CA PRO A 35 22.32 5.17 4.03
C PRO A 35 21.91 3.78 3.54
N VAL A 36 21.97 3.58 2.22
CA VAL A 36 21.76 2.26 1.61
C VAL A 36 22.76 1.26 2.18
N GLY A 37 22.27 0.08 2.58
CA GLY A 37 23.04 -0.97 3.24
C GLY A 37 23.06 -0.88 4.77
N ALA A 38 22.49 0.17 5.36
CA ALA A 38 22.32 0.29 6.81
C ALA A 38 20.96 -0.23 7.31
N GLY A 39 20.05 -0.59 6.40
CA GLY A 39 18.77 -1.19 6.70
C GLY A 39 18.88 -2.65 7.17
N MET A 40 17.85 -3.10 7.89
CA MET A 40 17.74 -4.48 8.37
C MET A 40 16.33 -5.00 8.05
N PRO A 41 16.14 -6.32 7.93
CA PRO A 41 14.81 -6.88 7.67
C PRO A 41 13.77 -6.41 8.69
N PRO A 42 12.56 -6.01 8.25
CA PRO A 42 11.45 -5.70 9.14
C PRO A 42 11.00 -6.96 9.88
N THR A 43 10.66 -6.82 11.15
CA THR A 43 10.16 -7.90 12.01
C THR A 43 8.74 -7.65 12.49
N ARG A 44 8.27 -6.40 12.44
CA ARG A 44 6.94 -6.01 12.92
C ARG A 44 6.39 -4.80 12.18
N LEU A 45 5.08 -4.79 11.96
CA LEU A 45 4.32 -3.65 11.44
C LEU A 45 3.27 -3.26 12.48
N LEU A 46 3.23 -1.97 12.81
CA LEU A 46 2.19 -1.38 13.64
C LEU A 46 1.43 -0.30 12.87
N ILE A 47 0.11 -0.27 12.99
CA ILE A 47 -0.74 0.81 12.47
C ILE A 47 -1.68 1.22 13.61
N PRO A 48 -1.33 2.27 14.38
CA PRO A 48 -2.08 2.65 15.58
C PRO A 48 -3.56 2.96 15.32
N ALA A 49 -3.88 3.65 14.22
CA ALA A 49 -5.24 3.98 13.82
C ALA A 49 -6.13 2.74 13.59
N LEU A 50 -5.52 1.58 13.33
CA LEU A 50 -6.21 0.30 13.14
C LEU A 50 -6.11 -0.62 14.37
N GLY A 51 -5.37 -0.23 15.41
CA GLY A 51 -4.96 -1.15 16.49
C GLY A 51 -4.18 -2.36 15.98
N LEU A 52 -3.57 -2.25 14.80
CA LEU A 52 -2.90 -3.35 14.13
C LEU A 52 -1.48 -3.49 14.63
N ASP A 53 -1.12 -4.73 14.94
CA ASP A 53 0.18 -5.14 15.43
C ASP A 53 0.44 -6.56 14.92
N THR A 54 1.27 -6.68 13.88
CA THR A 54 1.50 -7.95 13.18
C THR A 54 2.98 -8.23 13.01
N PRO A 55 3.40 -9.51 13.13
CA PRO A 55 4.74 -9.89 12.71
C PRO A 55 4.92 -9.63 11.22
N VAL A 56 6.16 -9.33 10.84
CA VAL A 56 6.60 -9.24 9.44
C VAL A 56 7.57 -10.39 9.18
N GLN A 57 7.33 -11.12 8.11
CA GLN A 57 8.17 -12.23 7.67
C GLN A 57 8.59 -12.00 6.23
N THR A 58 9.79 -12.46 5.88
CA THR A 58 10.26 -12.40 4.50
C THR A 58 9.44 -13.31 3.59
N MET A 59 9.05 -12.81 2.42
CA MET A 59 8.28 -13.54 1.41
C MET A 59 8.89 -13.44 0.02
N GLY A 60 8.78 -14.53 -0.73
CA GLY A 60 9.16 -14.60 -2.13
C GLY A 60 7.95 -14.51 -3.08
N TRP A 61 8.23 -14.74 -4.34
CA TRP A 61 7.23 -15.00 -5.37
C TRP A 61 7.33 -16.45 -5.83
N LYS A 62 6.20 -17.01 -6.26
CA LYS A 62 6.16 -18.26 -7.02
C LYS A 62 5.73 -17.96 -8.43
N ILE A 63 6.43 -18.53 -9.39
CA ILE A 63 5.98 -18.51 -10.78
C ILE A 63 4.95 -19.63 -10.94
N ILE A 64 3.74 -19.26 -11.36
CA ILE A 64 2.68 -20.18 -11.74
C ILE A 64 2.56 -20.11 -13.27
N GLU A 65 2.68 -21.26 -13.90
CA GLU A 65 2.41 -21.42 -15.33
C GLU A 65 1.06 -22.14 -15.44
N ASP A 66 0.07 -21.44 -16.03
CA ASP A 66 -1.24 -22.00 -16.32
C ASP A 66 -1.59 -21.82 -17.80
N GLU A 67 -2.78 -22.28 -18.22
CA GLU A 67 -3.25 -22.16 -19.61
C GLU A 67 -3.34 -20.71 -20.12
N ASN A 68 -3.28 -19.72 -19.22
CA ASN A 68 -3.26 -18.28 -19.51
C ASN A 68 -1.85 -17.67 -19.49
N GLY A 69 -0.81 -18.50 -19.35
CA GLY A 69 0.61 -18.12 -19.40
C GLY A 69 1.32 -18.10 -18.04
N VAL A 70 2.53 -17.55 -18.05
CA VAL A 70 3.38 -17.42 -16.85
C VAL A 70 2.92 -16.21 -16.04
N ARG A 71 2.49 -16.44 -14.79
CA ARG A 71 2.14 -15.39 -13.82
C ARG A 71 2.95 -15.55 -12.54
N SER A 72 3.42 -14.44 -11.97
CA SER A 72 4.02 -14.45 -10.63
C SER A 72 2.90 -14.32 -9.59
N GLU A 73 2.76 -15.32 -8.71
CA GLU A 73 1.91 -15.25 -7.54
C GLU A 73 2.72 -14.98 -6.28
N TRP A 74 2.16 -14.14 -5.44
CA TRP A 74 2.72 -13.83 -4.13
C TRP A 74 2.39 -14.97 -3.17
N GLU A 75 3.41 -15.66 -2.66
CA GLU A 75 3.23 -16.57 -1.52
C GLU A 75 3.23 -15.73 -0.24
N VAL A 76 2.09 -15.12 0.04
CA VAL A 76 1.92 -14.30 1.25
C VAL A 76 1.93 -15.23 2.46
N VAL A 77 2.77 -14.91 3.44
CA VAL A 77 2.98 -15.71 4.64
C VAL A 77 1.70 -15.75 5.47
N ASP A 78 1.39 -16.92 6.02
CA ASP A 78 0.25 -17.07 6.93
C ASP A 78 0.51 -16.33 8.26
N PHE A 79 -0.52 -15.67 8.79
CA PHE A 79 -0.53 -14.96 10.08
C PHE A 79 0.52 -13.84 10.22
N ALA A 80 1.08 -13.35 9.11
CA ALA A 80 2.08 -12.28 9.10
C ALA A 80 1.95 -11.40 7.86
N ALA A 81 2.50 -10.18 7.95
CA ALA A 81 2.77 -9.37 6.77
C ALA A 81 4.04 -9.91 6.09
N GLY A 82 3.98 -10.11 4.77
CA GLY A 82 5.09 -10.59 3.97
C GLY A 82 5.92 -9.46 3.38
N HIS A 83 7.19 -9.32 3.79
CA HIS A 83 8.16 -8.40 3.20
C HIS A 83 8.77 -9.00 1.94
N HIS A 84 8.62 -8.30 0.82
CA HIS A 84 9.13 -8.77 -0.47
C HIS A 84 10.66 -8.74 -0.48
N ILE A 85 11.29 -9.89 -0.75
CA ILE A 85 12.76 -10.09 -0.71
C ILE A 85 13.57 -9.08 -1.54
N ASN A 86 13.00 -8.50 -2.59
CA ASN A 86 13.68 -7.57 -3.49
C ASN A 86 13.25 -6.10 -3.28
N SER A 87 12.48 -5.84 -2.23
CA SER A 87 12.08 -4.49 -1.83
C SER A 87 13.08 -3.91 -0.82
N ALA A 88 13.06 -2.60 -0.64
CA ALA A 88 13.98 -1.91 0.27
C ALA A 88 13.78 -2.35 1.74
N PHE A 89 14.76 -2.06 2.58
CA PHE A 89 14.61 -2.18 4.03
C PHE A 89 14.02 -0.90 4.66
N PRO A 90 13.42 -0.99 5.85
CA PRO A 90 12.93 0.16 6.60
C PRO A 90 13.98 1.28 6.72
N GLY A 91 13.53 2.49 6.45
CA GLY A 91 14.33 3.71 6.51
C GLY A 91 15.22 4.01 5.29
N GLU A 92 15.52 3.03 4.44
CA GLU A 92 16.37 3.22 3.27
C GLU A 92 15.64 3.97 2.14
N PRO A 93 16.36 4.67 1.24
CA PRO A 93 15.76 5.12 0.00
C PRO A 93 15.33 3.90 -0.82
N GLY A 94 14.14 3.96 -1.40
CA GLY A 94 13.51 2.80 -2.03
C GLY A 94 12.11 2.57 -1.48
N ASN A 95 11.51 1.51 -1.98
CA ASN A 95 10.15 1.13 -1.64
C ASN A 95 10.19 -0.17 -0.83
N VAL A 96 9.81 -0.11 0.45
CA VAL A 96 9.58 -1.28 1.29
C VAL A 96 8.19 -1.80 0.94
N VAL A 97 8.09 -3.04 0.46
CA VAL A 97 6.79 -3.60 0.01
C VAL A 97 6.37 -4.72 0.95
N LEU A 98 5.20 -4.57 1.56
CA LEU A 98 4.56 -5.59 2.40
C LEU A 98 3.24 -6.05 1.79
N SER A 99 3.05 -7.36 1.66
CA SER A 99 1.76 -7.97 1.28
C SER A 99 1.13 -8.68 2.47
N GLY A 100 -0.20 -8.68 2.58
CA GLY A 100 -0.91 -9.39 3.65
C GLY A 100 -2.30 -9.85 3.23
N HIS A 101 -2.71 -11.01 3.73
CA HIS A 101 -4.05 -11.56 3.53
C HIS A 101 -5.13 -10.72 4.23
N ASN A 102 -6.30 -10.58 3.61
CA ASN A 102 -7.44 -9.84 4.18
C ASN A 102 -8.55 -10.74 4.79
N ASN A 103 -8.57 -12.04 4.46
CA ASN A 103 -9.71 -12.91 4.72
C ASN A 103 -9.33 -14.37 5.04
N ILE A 104 -8.05 -14.71 4.93
CA ILE A 104 -7.50 -16.03 5.24
C ILE A 104 -6.24 -15.88 6.09
N ALA A 105 -5.79 -16.97 6.71
CA ALA A 105 -4.49 -17.05 7.38
C ALA A 105 -4.20 -15.89 8.34
N GLY A 106 -5.10 -15.67 9.29
CA GLY A 106 -5.00 -14.59 10.28
C GLY A 106 -5.50 -13.23 9.80
N ALA A 107 -5.74 -13.06 8.49
CA ALA A 107 -6.36 -11.88 7.90
C ALA A 107 -5.71 -10.56 8.36
N VAL A 108 -4.37 -10.55 8.46
CA VAL A 108 -3.61 -9.45 9.08
C VAL A 108 -3.89 -8.09 8.46
N PHE A 109 -4.26 -8.03 7.16
CA PHE A 109 -4.60 -6.79 6.46
C PHE A 109 -6.11 -6.61 6.22
N GLN A 110 -6.97 -7.32 6.97
CA GLN A 110 -8.42 -7.16 6.91
C GLN A 110 -8.83 -5.70 7.13
N SER A 111 -8.28 -5.05 8.15
CA SER A 111 -8.61 -3.65 8.45
C SER A 111 -7.97 -2.67 7.46
N VAL A 112 -6.83 -3.02 6.85
CA VAL A 112 -6.16 -2.21 5.82
C VAL A 112 -6.97 -2.22 4.52
N CYS A 113 -7.56 -3.35 4.14
CA CYS A 113 -8.23 -3.49 2.84
C CYS A 113 -9.49 -2.62 2.69
N VAL A 114 -10.07 -2.18 3.81
CA VAL A 114 -11.27 -1.34 3.86
C VAL A 114 -10.97 0.16 3.98
N ILE A 115 -9.70 0.58 3.82
CA ILE A 115 -9.36 2.01 3.78
C ILE A 115 -10.29 2.79 2.84
N GLY A 116 -10.82 3.92 3.32
CA GLY A 116 -11.77 4.77 2.59
C GLY A 116 -13.22 4.27 2.53
N GLU A 117 -13.55 3.14 3.16
CA GLU A 117 -14.95 2.78 3.41
C GLU A 117 -15.58 3.72 4.46
N PRO A 118 -16.91 3.94 4.41
CA PRO A 118 -17.62 4.67 5.46
C PRO A 118 -17.37 4.06 6.85
N GLY A 119 -17.00 4.90 7.82
CA GLY A 119 -16.75 4.48 9.20
C GLY A 119 -15.39 3.84 9.45
N VAL A 120 -14.46 3.90 8.48
CA VAL A 120 -13.06 3.49 8.67
C VAL A 120 -12.20 4.71 8.99
N ASP A 121 -11.60 4.71 10.18
CA ASP A 121 -10.79 5.82 10.68
C ASP A 121 -9.38 5.88 10.07
N PHE A 122 -8.92 4.80 9.44
CA PHE A 122 -7.63 4.75 8.75
C PHE A 122 -7.65 5.46 7.39
N GLY A 123 -6.71 6.37 7.16
CA GLY A 123 -6.65 7.22 5.99
C GLY A 123 -5.33 7.98 5.82
N LEU A 124 -5.39 9.10 5.10
CA LEU A 124 -4.22 9.95 4.82
C LEU A 124 -3.71 10.60 6.10
N GLY A 125 -2.38 10.62 6.29
CA GLY A 125 -1.71 11.18 7.45
C GLY A 125 -1.49 10.18 8.59
N ASP A 126 -2.17 9.05 8.59
CA ASP A 126 -1.99 8.03 9.64
C ASP A 126 -0.63 7.35 9.56
N GLU A 127 -0.15 6.88 10.72
CA GLU A 127 1.15 6.26 10.87
C GLU A 127 1.12 4.76 10.55
N MET A 128 2.14 4.33 9.81
CA MET A 128 2.53 2.95 9.60
C MET A 128 3.98 2.81 10.08
N ILE A 129 4.18 2.02 11.13
CA ILE A 129 5.46 1.94 11.83
C ILE A 129 6.08 0.58 11.57
N LEU A 130 7.30 0.56 11.05
CA LEU A 130 8.09 -0.66 10.90
C LEU A 130 9.15 -0.74 11.99
N GLU A 131 9.19 -1.88 12.66
CA GLU A 131 10.29 -2.26 13.53
C GLU A 131 11.21 -3.21 12.76
N ASP A 132 12.51 -2.95 12.77
CA ASP A 132 13.50 -3.83 12.17
C ASP A 132 14.08 -4.84 13.16
N LYS A 133 14.90 -5.76 12.67
CA LYS A 133 15.56 -6.79 13.50
C LYS A 133 16.47 -6.24 14.61
N LEU A 134 16.89 -4.98 14.54
CA LEU A 134 17.67 -4.32 15.58
C LEU A 134 16.78 -3.58 16.60
N GLY A 135 15.46 -3.60 16.43
CA GLY A 135 14.50 -2.89 17.27
C GLY A 135 14.36 -1.41 16.92
N ARG A 136 14.96 -0.94 15.81
CA ARG A 136 14.81 0.45 15.35
C ARG A 136 13.43 0.64 14.75
N ARG A 137 12.81 1.80 14.98
CA ARG A 137 11.49 2.10 14.45
C ARG A 137 11.54 3.17 13.38
N PHE A 138 10.79 2.94 12.32
CA PHE A 138 10.67 3.82 11.17
C PHE A 138 9.20 4.17 10.97
N ILE A 139 8.88 5.45 11.08
CA ILE A 139 7.51 5.97 11.03
C ILE A 139 7.23 6.47 9.62
N TYR A 140 6.27 5.85 8.93
CA TYR A 140 5.78 6.27 7.63
C TYR A 140 4.38 6.85 7.77
N GLN A 141 4.12 8.03 7.22
CA GLN A 141 2.76 8.58 7.17
C GLN A 141 2.12 8.28 5.83
N VAL A 142 0.87 7.80 5.86
CA VAL A 142 0.08 7.47 4.67
C VAL A 142 -0.09 8.73 3.81
N ASN A 143 0.40 8.68 2.57
CA ASN A 143 0.34 9.81 1.64
C ASN A 143 -0.60 9.56 0.46
N SER A 144 -0.90 8.30 0.14
CA SER A 144 -1.83 7.94 -0.93
C SER A 144 -2.37 6.52 -0.73
N TRP A 145 -3.53 6.25 -1.29
CA TRP A 145 -4.02 4.87 -1.44
C TRP A 145 -4.92 4.74 -2.67
N ARG A 146 -5.13 3.51 -3.14
CA ARG A 146 -5.97 3.20 -4.31
C ARG A 146 -6.41 1.73 -4.33
N ARG A 147 -7.55 1.49 -4.98
CA ARG A 147 -8.03 0.15 -5.38
C ARG A 147 -7.79 -0.05 -6.87
N LEU A 148 -7.09 -1.12 -7.21
CA LEU A 148 -6.70 -1.47 -8.56
C LEU A 148 -7.40 -2.75 -8.96
N GLU A 149 -8.12 -2.75 -10.08
CA GLU A 149 -8.71 -3.97 -10.63
C GLU A 149 -7.61 -4.95 -11.03
N GLU A 150 -7.76 -6.23 -10.67
CA GLU A 150 -6.73 -7.25 -10.92
C GLU A 150 -7.27 -8.55 -11.53
N ALA A 151 -8.38 -9.10 -11.05
CA ALA A 151 -8.88 -10.40 -11.49
C ALA A 151 -9.32 -10.44 -12.97
N ASN A 152 -9.91 -9.34 -13.46
CA ASN A 152 -10.40 -9.24 -14.84
C ASN A 152 -9.57 -8.26 -15.69
N ALA A 153 -8.46 -7.77 -15.15
CA ALA A 153 -7.64 -6.75 -15.80
C ALA A 153 -6.80 -7.33 -16.95
N SER A 154 -6.67 -6.53 -18.02
CA SER A 154 -5.77 -6.85 -19.14
C SER A 154 -4.33 -6.98 -18.66
N ILE A 155 -3.47 -7.70 -19.40
CA ILE A 155 -2.05 -7.84 -19.05
C ILE A 155 -1.39 -6.47 -18.92
N ALA A 156 -1.66 -5.54 -19.85
CA ALA A 156 -1.14 -4.19 -19.81
C ALA A 156 -1.56 -3.45 -18.53
N ARG A 157 -2.82 -3.62 -18.10
CA ARG A 157 -3.31 -3.02 -16.86
C ARG A 157 -2.64 -3.62 -15.62
N ARG A 158 -2.44 -4.94 -15.59
CA ARG A 158 -1.69 -5.61 -14.52
C ARG A 158 -0.24 -5.13 -14.45
N GLN A 159 0.38 -4.86 -15.60
CA GLN A 159 1.72 -4.27 -15.67
C GLN A 159 1.76 -2.84 -15.15
N GLU A 160 0.76 -2.01 -15.46
CA GLU A 160 0.61 -0.68 -14.87
C GLU A 160 0.46 -0.76 -13.34
N ASN A 161 -0.37 -1.68 -12.84
CA ASN A 161 -0.58 -1.89 -11.41
C ASN A 161 0.72 -2.34 -10.71
N ALA A 162 1.53 -3.17 -11.35
CA ALA A 162 2.81 -3.61 -10.79
C ALA A 162 3.80 -2.45 -10.57
N GLN A 163 3.66 -1.33 -11.29
CA GLN A 163 4.57 -0.17 -11.15
C GLN A 163 4.54 0.46 -9.75
N TYR A 164 3.44 0.30 -8.99
CA TYR A 164 3.36 0.80 -7.61
C TYR A 164 4.31 0.07 -6.65
N LEU A 165 4.83 -1.10 -7.04
CA LEU A 165 5.78 -1.87 -6.26
C LEU A 165 7.23 -1.57 -6.65
N ASN A 166 7.45 -0.74 -7.68
CA ASN A 166 8.79 -0.40 -8.13
C ASN A 166 9.58 0.36 -7.05
N PRO A 167 10.92 0.25 -7.04
CA PRO A 167 11.77 1.07 -6.20
C PRO A 167 11.56 2.57 -6.45
N THR A 168 11.68 3.36 -5.39
CA THR A 168 11.63 4.83 -5.41
C THR A 168 13.01 5.42 -5.09
N THR A 169 13.22 6.70 -5.37
CA THR A 169 14.45 7.41 -4.96
C THR A 169 14.37 7.96 -3.53
N PHE A 170 13.18 7.96 -2.94
CA PHE A 170 12.87 8.37 -1.57
C PHE A 170 12.39 7.15 -0.76
N ALA A 171 12.40 7.26 0.57
CA ALA A 171 11.97 6.17 1.45
C ALA A 171 10.44 6.08 1.50
N GLN A 172 9.89 5.02 0.88
CA GLN A 172 8.46 4.71 0.82
C GLN A 172 8.17 3.36 1.47
N LEU A 173 7.01 3.24 2.11
CA LEU A 173 6.38 1.98 2.47
C LEU A 173 5.13 1.80 1.60
N THR A 174 4.99 0.62 1.01
CA THR A 174 3.80 0.20 0.26
C THR A 174 3.19 -1.03 0.91
N LEU A 175 1.94 -0.92 1.35
CA LEU A 175 1.13 -2.06 1.78
C LEU A 175 0.23 -2.52 0.63
N VAL A 176 0.17 -3.85 0.45
CA VAL A 176 -0.60 -4.50 -0.61
C VAL A 176 -1.54 -5.53 0.01
N THR A 177 -2.83 -5.44 -0.30
CA THR A 177 -3.80 -6.46 0.11
C THR A 177 -4.90 -6.62 -0.93
N CYS A 178 -5.68 -7.69 -0.85
CA CYS A 178 -6.80 -7.92 -1.74
C CYS A 178 -8.02 -7.08 -1.32
N TRP A 179 -8.96 -6.87 -2.23
CA TRP A 179 -10.29 -6.30 -1.95
C TRP A 179 -11.29 -6.74 -3.03
N PRO A 180 -12.61 -6.82 -2.77
CA PRO A 180 -13.23 -6.84 -1.44
C PRO A 180 -12.88 -8.12 -0.68
N PRO A 181 -13.05 -8.14 0.66
CA PRO A 181 -12.79 -9.32 1.49
C PRO A 181 -13.47 -10.61 1.01
N THR A 182 -14.56 -10.50 0.25
CA THR A 182 -15.36 -11.64 -0.21
C THR A 182 -14.98 -12.18 -1.59
N SER A 183 -14.30 -11.39 -2.44
CA SER A 183 -14.04 -11.80 -3.84
C SER A 183 -12.65 -11.48 -4.37
N ASN A 184 -11.85 -10.67 -3.67
CA ASN A 184 -10.44 -10.41 -3.99
C ASN A 184 -10.16 -9.98 -5.45
N THR A 185 -11.15 -9.34 -6.10
CA THR A 185 -11.10 -8.91 -7.51
C THR A 185 -10.14 -7.75 -7.75
N HIS A 186 -9.78 -7.03 -6.69
CA HIS A 186 -8.92 -5.87 -6.71
C HIS A 186 -7.72 -6.03 -5.76
N ARG A 187 -6.76 -5.11 -5.90
CA ARG A 187 -5.68 -4.86 -4.95
C ARG A 187 -5.84 -3.48 -4.34
N VAL A 188 -5.77 -3.40 -3.02
CA VAL A 188 -5.60 -2.15 -2.29
C VAL A 188 -4.11 -1.91 -2.16
N ILE A 189 -3.68 -0.73 -2.60
CA ILE A 189 -2.32 -0.22 -2.44
C ILE A 189 -2.41 0.98 -1.50
N VAL A 190 -1.68 0.94 -0.39
CA VAL A 190 -1.51 2.08 0.53
C VAL A 190 -0.04 2.45 0.52
N THR A 191 0.29 3.71 0.25
CA THR A 191 1.65 4.22 0.27
C THR A 191 1.83 5.19 1.43
N GLY A 192 3.00 5.19 2.04
CA GLY A 192 3.41 6.18 3.02
C GLY A 192 4.87 6.58 2.85
N LEU A 193 5.19 7.79 3.28
CA LEU A 193 6.54 8.36 3.20
C LEU A 193 7.17 8.41 4.57
N LEU A 194 8.48 8.14 4.63
CA LEU A 194 9.22 8.18 5.88
C LEU A 194 9.18 9.58 6.50
N SER A 195 8.65 9.67 7.71
CA SER A 195 8.36 10.91 8.44
C SER A 195 9.05 11.00 9.81
N GLY A 196 9.54 9.88 10.36
CA GLY A 196 10.21 9.86 11.65
C GLY A 196 10.97 8.55 11.90
N ARG A 197 11.77 8.55 12.98
CA ARG A 197 12.55 7.41 13.47
C ARG A 197 12.64 7.45 14.99
N GLU A 198 12.66 6.28 15.61
CA GLU A 198 12.90 6.09 17.05
C GLU A 198 14.01 5.06 17.32
#